data_AF-A0A9D9SF09-F1
#
_entry.id   AF-A0A9D9SF09-F1
#
_cell.length_a   1.000
_cell.length_b   1.000
_cell.length_c   1.000
_cell.angle_alpha   90.00
_cell.angle_beta   90.00
_cell.angle_gamma   90.00
#
_symmetry.space_group_name_H-M   'P 1'
#
loop_
_entity.id
_entity.type
_entity.pdbx_description
1 polymer ?
#
loop_
_entity_poly.entity_id
_entity_poly.type
_entity_poly.pdbx_seq_one_letter_code
_entity_poly.pdbx_strand_id
1 'polypeptide(L)'
;MKKLILIFAVTLFMFQTAMAQTPKEADPKDVASLDAIMKAVYDVISGDAGKPRDWERFQSLFYKDAKLIPAGKNAQTGIFGANAISPADYVKRADPVFAKDGFHERELARHVDMYGNIAQVFSTYHAFRKSDDKTPFLRGINSFQLLNDGKRWWVVTIYWQAETPDNPIPKKYLKTKN
;
A
#
# COMPACT_ATOMS: atom_id res chain seq x y z
N MET A 1 67.86 14.61 -22.68
CA MET A 1 66.82 15.23 -21.81
C MET A 1 65.52 14.44 -21.95
N LYS A 2 65.13 13.78 -20.85
CA LYS A 2 63.83 13.20 -20.43
C LYS A 2 62.97 12.40 -21.44
N LYS A 3 63.03 11.07 -21.31
CA LYS A 3 62.03 10.10 -21.80
C LYS A 3 60.79 10.14 -20.90
N LEU A 4 59.60 10.29 -21.47
CA LEU A 4 58.33 10.28 -20.75
C LEU A 4 57.79 8.83 -20.72
N ILE A 5 57.74 8.22 -19.54
CA ILE A 5 57.17 6.89 -19.32
C ILE A 5 55.68 7.08 -19.03
N LEU A 6 54.83 6.57 -19.93
CA LEU A 6 53.38 6.57 -19.76
C LEU A 6 53.00 5.34 -18.91
N ILE A 7 52.66 5.54 -17.65
CA ILE A 7 52.16 4.48 -16.76
C ILE A 7 50.65 4.35 -17.01
N PHE A 8 50.24 3.24 -17.63
CA PHE A 8 48.84 2.87 -17.79
C PHE A 8 48.35 2.20 -16.50
N ALA A 9 47.69 2.96 -15.62
CA ALA A 9 47.07 2.42 -14.42
C ALA A 9 45.73 1.76 -14.78
N VAL A 10 45.72 0.44 -14.96
CA VAL A 10 44.49 -0.34 -15.11
C VAL A 10 43.85 -0.48 -13.73
N THR A 11 42.81 0.31 -13.48
CA THR A 11 41.97 0.18 -12.28
C THR A 11 40.95 -0.93 -12.49
N LEU A 12 41.11 -2.02 -11.75
CA LEU A 12 40.19 -3.16 -11.76
C LEU A 12 38.93 -2.79 -10.94
N PHE A 13 37.83 -2.44 -11.60
CA PHE A 13 36.53 -2.28 -10.94
C PHE A 13 35.99 -3.65 -10.54
N MET A 14 36.04 -3.98 -9.24
CA MET A 14 35.27 -5.10 -8.70
C MET A 14 33.79 -4.72 -8.74
N PHE A 15 33.02 -5.36 -9.62
CA PHE A 15 31.56 -5.31 -9.56
C PHE A 15 31.10 -6.07 -8.32
N GLN A 16 30.77 -5.35 -7.25
CA GLN A 16 29.97 -5.90 -6.18
C GLN A 16 28.56 -6.12 -6.73
N THR A 17 28.23 -7.37 -7.05
CA THR A 17 26.85 -7.76 -7.29
C THR A 17 26.11 -7.63 -5.97
N ALA A 18 25.37 -6.54 -5.80
CA ALA A 18 24.37 -6.44 -4.77
C ALA A 18 23.40 -7.62 -4.96
N MET A 19 23.42 -8.57 -4.03
CA MET A 19 22.41 -9.63 -3.94
C MET A 19 21.08 -8.91 -3.66
N ALA A 20 20.33 -8.60 -4.73
CA ALA A 20 18.95 -8.16 -4.57
C ALA A 20 18.20 -9.31 -3.90
N GLN A 21 17.73 -9.09 -2.67
CA GLN A 21 16.85 -10.04 -2.00
C GLN A 21 15.66 -10.30 -2.93
N THR A 22 15.50 -11.55 -3.34
CA THR A 22 14.33 -11.95 -4.12
C THR A 22 13.10 -11.64 -3.28
N PRO A 23 12.11 -10.89 -3.81
CA PRO A 23 10.91 -10.58 -3.04
C PRO A 23 10.26 -11.86 -2.52
N LYS A 24 9.88 -11.87 -1.24
CA LYS A 24 9.13 -12.99 -0.64
C LYS A 24 7.88 -13.25 -1.47
N GLU A 25 7.68 -14.51 -1.85
CA GLU A 25 6.46 -14.92 -2.53
C GLU A 25 5.27 -14.80 -1.57
N ALA A 26 4.14 -14.27 -2.05
CA ALA A 26 2.95 -14.17 -1.21
C ALA A 26 2.39 -15.54 -0.86
N ASP A 27 1.75 -15.66 0.30
CA ASP A 27 0.95 -16.84 0.62
C ASP A 27 -0.12 -17.02 -0.47
N PRO A 28 -0.19 -18.19 -1.15
CA PRO A 28 -1.21 -18.44 -2.16
C PRO A 28 -2.64 -18.16 -1.69
N LYS A 29 -2.92 -18.34 -0.39
CA LYS A 29 -4.24 -18.05 0.19
C LYS A 29 -4.57 -16.57 0.20
N ASP A 30 -3.58 -15.69 0.32
CA ASP A 30 -3.78 -14.24 0.31
C ASP A 30 -4.14 -13.73 -1.08
N VAL A 31 -3.83 -14.46 -2.15
CA VAL A 31 -3.91 -13.95 -3.53
C VAL A 31 -4.74 -14.81 -4.48
N ALA A 32 -5.40 -15.84 -3.95
CA ALA A 32 -6.24 -16.75 -4.71
C ALA A 32 -7.52 -16.09 -5.24
N SER A 33 -8.03 -15.04 -4.58
CA SER A 33 -9.25 -14.34 -4.97
C SER A 33 -9.17 -12.84 -4.69
N LEU A 34 -10.10 -12.08 -5.30
CA LEU A 34 -10.27 -10.65 -5.02
C LEU A 34 -10.52 -10.40 -3.53
N ASP A 35 -11.36 -11.23 -2.91
CA ASP A 35 -11.69 -11.10 -1.49
C ASP A 35 -10.47 -11.40 -0.60
N ALA A 36 -9.70 -12.42 -0.95
CA ALA A 36 -8.52 -12.80 -0.20
C ALA A 36 -7.47 -11.69 -0.19
N ILE A 37 -7.18 -11.08 -1.35
CA ILE A 37 -6.13 -10.06 -1.43
C ILE A 37 -6.56 -8.76 -0.75
N MET A 38 -7.83 -8.38 -0.88
CA MET A 38 -8.39 -7.23 -0.17
C MET A 38 -8.29 -7.45 1.35
N LYS A 39 -8.67 -8.64 1.83
CA LYS A 39 -8.54 -9.00 3.25
C LYS A 39 -7.08 -8.98 3.70
N ALA A 40 -6.16 -9.54 2.91
CA ALA A 40 -4.74 -9.59 3.23
C ALA A 40 -4.13 -8.19 3.38
N VAL A 41 -4.52 -7.24 2.52
CA VAL A 41 -4.08 -5.82 2.63
C VAL A 41 -4.57 -5.21 3.95
N TYR A 42 -5.85 -5.33 4.29
CA TYR A 42 -6.39 -4.77 5.54
C TYR A 42 -5.77 -5.44 6.78
N ASP A 43 -5.59 -6.76 6.73
CA ASP A 43 -4.98 -7.53 7.82
C ASP A 43 -3.53 -7.10 8.09
N VAL A 44 -2.69 -6.99 7.04
CA VAL A 44 -1.24 -6.79 7.21
C VAL A 44 -0.86 -5.39 7.68
N ILE A 45 -1.67 -4.38 7.37
CA ILE A 45 -1.46 -3.00 7.88
C ILE A 45 -1.98 -2.84 9.31
N SER A 46 -2.84 -3.75 9.77
CA SER A 46 -3.51 -3.71 11.07
C SER A 46 -2.69 -4.40 12.17
N GLY A 47 -2.48 -3.73 13.29
CA GLY A 47 -1.73 -4.22 14.43
C GLY A 47 -1.65 -3.23 15.59
N ASP A 48 -1.52 -3.76 16.81
CA ASP A 48 -1.36 -2.94 18.00
C ASP A 48 -0.03 -2.17 17.99
N ALA A 49 0.06 -1.12 18.82
CA ALA A 49 1.29 -0.40 19.06
C ALA A 49 2.40 -1.36 19.56
N GLY A 50 3.64 -1.12 19.12
CA GLY A 50 4.81 -1.92 19.46
C GLY A 50 4.89 -3.30 18.79
N LYS A 51 3.83 -3.76 18.11
CA LYS A 51 3.88 -5.02 17.36
C LYS A 51 4.40 -4.77 15.94
N PRO A 52 5.48 -5.46 15.51
CA PRO A 52 5.99 -5.33 14.15
C PRO A 52 4.98 -5.87 13.15
N ARG A 53 4.89 -5.22 11.99
CA ARG A 53 4.07 -5.67 10.87
C ARG A 53 4.88 -6.55 9.93
N ASP A 54 4.21 -7.50 9.28
CA ASP A 54 4.83 -8.31 8.23
C ASP A 54 4.88 -7.51 6.93
N TRP A 55 5.84 -6.58 6.84
CA TRP A 55 6.01 -5.74 5.66
C TRP A 55 6.49 -6.50 4.43
N GLU A 56 7.04 -7.69 4.60
CA GLU A 56 7.34 -8.58 3.47
C GLU A 56 6.05 -9.17 2.89
N ARG A 57 5.12 -9.62 3.74
CA ARG A 57 3.77 -10.03 3.31
C ARG A 57 3.08 -8.86 2.61
N PHE A 58 3.10 -7.65 3.18
CA PHE A 58 2.52 -6.47 2.54
C PHE A 58 3.07 -6.25 1.13
N GLN A 59 4.40 -6.21 0.98
CA GLN A 59 5.05 -5.98 -0.32
C GLN A 59 4.72 -7.08 -1.35
N SER A 60 4.58 -8.34 -0.90
CA SER A 60 4.27 -9.48 -1.77
C SER A 60 2.88 -9.41 -2.45
N LEU A 61 1.98 -8.54 -1.97
CA LEU A 61 0.63 -8.35 -2.53
C LEU A 61 0.61 -7.41 -3.75
N PHE A 62 1.66 -6.61 -3.93
CA PHE A 62 1.67 -5.53 -4.92
C PHE A 62 2.33 -5.94 -6.23
N TYR A 63 1.78 -5.42 -7.33
CA TYR A 63 2.40 -5.53 -8.64
C TYR A 63 3.69 -4.67 -8.73
N LYS A 64 4.59 -5.01 -9.65
CA LYS A 64 5.97 -4.47 -9.72
C LYS A 64 6.11 -2.94 -9.76
N ASP A 65 5.07 -2.21 -10.17
CA ASP A 65 5.06 -0.74 -10.24
C ASP A 65 3.89 -0.11 -9.49
N ALA A 66 3.28 -0.86 -8.57
CA ALA A 66 2.08 -0.43 -7.89
C ALA A 66 2.26 0.90 -7.15
N LYS A 67 1.14 1.62 -6.97
CA LYS A 67 1.13 2.93 -6.30
C LYS A 67 0.15 2.97 -5.15
N LEU A 68 0.58 3.58 -4.07
CA LEU A 68 -0.28 4.06 -3.00
C LEU A 68 -0.38 5.58 -3.15
N ILE A 69 -1.59 6.10 -3.20
CA ILE A 69 -1.84 7.48 -3.55
C ILE A 69 -2.81 8.07 -2.51
N PRO A 70 -2.33 8.73 -1.45
CA PRO A 70 -3.19 9.57 -0.62
C PRO A 70 -3.61 10.83 -1.39
N ALA A 71 -4.91 11.13 -1.42
CA ALA A 71 -5.46 12.42 -1.81
C ALA A 71 -5.96 13.22 -0.61
N GLY A 72 -5.79 14.54 -0.68
CA GLY A 72 -6.26 15.46 0.33
C GLY A 72 -5.81 16.89 0.10
N LYS A 73 -6.27 17.80 0.96
CA LYS A 73 -5.78 19.18 0.99
C LYS A 73 -4.41 19.21 1.65
N ASN A 74 -3.46 19.90 1.02
CA ASN A 74 -2.22 20.28 1.67
C ASN A 74 -2.54 21.24 2.84
N ALA A 75 -2.01 20.97 4.03
CA ALA A 75 -2.34 21.74 5.23
C ALA A 75 -1.80 23.19 5.19
N GLN A 76 -0.72 23.44 4.45
CA GLN A 76 -0.09 24.75 4.33
C GLN A 76 -0.70 25.59 3.21
N THR A 77 -1.01 24.99 2.07
CA THR A 77 -1.50 25.73 0.89
C THR A 77 -3.01 25.63 0.69
N GLY A 78 -3.69 24.69 1.34
CA GLY A 78 -5.12 24.43 1.15
C GLY A 78 -5.48 23.79 -0.19
N ILE A 79 -4.52 23.64 -1.11
CA ILE A 79 -4.73 23.09 -2.45
C ILE A 79 -4.97 21.58 -2.34
N PHE A 80 -6.00 21.10 -3.04
CA PHE A 80 -6.29 19.69 -3.13
C PHE A 80 -5.34 19.02 -4.13
N GLY A 81 -4.73 17.92 -3.72
CA GLY A 81 -3.80 17.16 -4.57
C GLY A 81 -3.69 15.71 -4.15
N ALA A 82 -2.83 14.99 -4.86
CA ALA A 82 -2.54 13.59 -4.62
C ALA A 82 -1.02 13.36 -4.70
N ASN A 83 -0.49 12.45 -3.88
CA ASN A 83 0.94 12.14 -3.87
C ASN A 83 1.17 10.64 -4.04
N ALA A 84 1.60 10.21 -5.22
CA ALA A 84 1.86 8.81 -5.49
C ALA A 84 3.19 8.33 -4.89
N ILE A 85 3.16 7.24 -4.13
CA ILE A 85 4.32 6.61 -3.52
C ILE A 85 4.34 5.10 -3.81
N SER A 86 5.52 4.50 -3.74
CA SER A 86 5.68 3.04 -3.87
C SER A 86 5.21 2.32 -2.59
N PRO A 87 4.92 1.00 -2.64
CA PRO A 87 4.70 0.19 -1.44
C PRO A 87 5.86 0.29 -0.45
N ALA A 88 7.10 0.29 -0.93
CA ALA A 88 8.29 0.42 -0.08
C ALA A 88 8.35 1.78 0.63
N ASP A 89 8.01 2.88 -0.06
CA ASP A 89 8.00 4.21 0.57
C ASP A 89 6.81 4.40 1.50
N TYR A 90 5.68 3.74 1.22
CA TYR A 90 4.58 3.66 2.17
C TYR A 90 5.01 2.98 3.47
N VAL A 91 5.72 1.85 3.41
CA VAL A 91 6.26 1.17 4.59
C VAL A 91 7.14 2.11 5.40
N LYS A 92 8.11 2.78 4.78
CA LYS A 92 9.01 3.73 5.45
C LYS A 92 8.26 4.85 6.18
N ARG A 93 7.15 5.33 5.59
CA ARG A 93 6.34 6.41 6.16
C ARG A 93 5.39 5.91 7.27
N ALA A 94 4.77 4.75 7.07
CA ALA A 94 3.72 4.25 7.93
C ALA A 94 4.28 3.56 9.17
N ASP A 95 5.35 2.78 9.05
CA ASP A 95 5.89 1.93 10.11
C ASP A 95 6.17 2.68 11.42
N PRO A 96 6.85 3.85 11.43
CA PRO A 96 7.12 4.56 12.69
C PRO A 96 5.85 5.03 13.40
N VAL A 97 4.83 5.47 12.65
CA VAL A 97 3.55 5.93 13.20
C VAL A 97 2.77 4.75 13.76
N PHE A 98 2.74 3.67 13.01
CA PHE A 98 2.03 2.45 13.32
C PHE A 98 2.63 1.70 14.52
N ALA A 99 3.96 1.67 14.64
CA ALA A 99 4.65 1.14 15.80
C ALA A 99 4.40 1.98 17.06
N LYS A 100 4.29 3.30 16.93
CA LYS A 100 4.03 4.20 18.06
C LYS A 100 2.58 4.14 18.56
N ASP A 101 1.62 4.30 17.65
CA ASP A 101 0.24 4.60 18.03
C ASP A 101 -0.69 3.38 17.93
N GLY A 102 -0.27 2.32 17.23
CA GLY A 102 -1.18 1.28 16.76
C GLY A 102 -2.06 1.77 15.63
N PHE A 103 -2.53 0.82 14.82
CA PHE A 103 -3.38 1.11 13.67
C PHE A 103 -4.13 -0.15 13.30
N HIS A 104 -5.44 -0.08 13.23
CA HIS A 104 -6.32 -1.15 12.77
C HIS A 104 -7.30 -0.57 11.76
N GLU A 105 -7.26 -1.03 10.53
CA GLU A 105 -8.18 -0.61 9.48
C GLU A 105 -9.09 -1.77 9.09
N ARG A 106 -10.39 -1.48 9.00
CA ARG A 106 -11.43 -2.47 8.68
C ARG A 106 -12.27 -1.99 7.52
N GLU A 107 -12.45 -2.88 6.55
CA GLU A 107 -13.47 -2.70 5.52
C GLU A 107 -14.87 -2.72 6.16
N LEU A 108 -15.67 -1.72 5.83
CA LEU A 108 -17.07 -1.60 6.24
C LEU A 108 -18.02 -2.06 5.12
N ALA A 109 -17.74 -1.60 3.90
CA ALA A 109 -18.58 -1.83 2.73
C ALA A 109 -17.74 -1.65 1.47
N ARG A 110 -18.14 -2.30 0.38
CA ARG A 110 -17.50 -2.10 -0.91
C ARG A 110 -18.45 -2.17 -2.09
N HIS A 111 -18.02 -1.54 -3.19
CA HIS A 111 -18.60 -1.71 -4.52
C HIS A 111 -17.51 -2.19 -5.46
N VAL A 112 -17.81 -3.25 -6.21
CA VAL A 112 -16.87 -3.95 -7.09
C VAL A 112 -17.38 -3.85 -8.51
N ASP A 113 -16.55 -3.32 -9.40
CA ASP A 113 -16.73 -3.38 -10.85
C ASP A 113 -15.59 -4.21 -11.45
N MET A 114 -15.93 -5.18 -12.30
CA MET A 114 -14.98 -6.11 -12.90
C MET A 114 -15.18 -6.22 -14.41
N TYR A 115 -14.07 -6.29 -15.14
CA TYR A 115 -14.08 -6.57 -16.58
C TYR A 115 -12.84 -7.39 -16.95
N GLY A 116 -13.04 -8.59 -17.49
CA GLY A 116 -11.95 -9.53 -17.75
C GLY A 116 -11.09 -9.75 -16.50
N ASN A 117 -9.81 -9.44 -16.62
CA ASN A 117 -8.80 -9.69 -15.58
C ASN A 117 -8.56 -8.50 -14.64
N ILE A 118 -9.35 -7.43 -14.71
CA ILE A 118 -9.20 -6.26 -13.85
C ILE A 118 -10.42 -6.05 -12.96
N ALA A 119 -10.17 -5.48 -11.77
CA ALA A 119 -11.20 -5.04 -10.85
C ALA A 119 -10.93 -3.62 -10.36
N GLN A 120 -11.99 -2.83 -10.20
CA GLN A 120 -11.97 -1.60 -9.43
C GLN A 120 -12.90 -1.75 -8.23
N VAL A 121 -12.39 -1.40 -7.05
CA VAL A 121 -13.12 -1.57 -5.80
C VAL A 121 -13.11 -0.28 -5.00
N PHE A 122 -14.26 0.33 -4.82
CA PHE A 122 -14.46 1.36 -3.80
C PHE A 122 -14.77 0.67 -2.48
N SER A 123 -13.81 0.69 -1.58
CA SER A 123 -13.86 0.04 -0.27
C SER A 123 -13.87 1.11 0.82
N THR A 124 -15.00 1.25 1.50
CA THR A 124 -15.14 2.15 2.65
C THR A 124 -14.51 1.51 3.86
N TYR A 125 -13.67 2.25 4.56
CA TYR A 125 -12.95 1.77 5.73
C TYR A 125 -13.21 2.62 6.97
N HIS A 126 -13.01 1.97 8.12
CA HIS A 126 -12.88 2.59 9.43
C HIS A 126 -11.49 2.26 9.99
N ALA A 127 -10.81 3.26 10.55
CA ALA A 127 -9.52 3.09 11.20
C ALA A 127 -9.61 3.40 12.71
N PHE A 128 -8.92 2.57 13.49
CA PHE A 128 -8.91 2.53 14.95
C PHE A 128 -7.46 2.50 15.44
N ARG A 129 -7.21 2.92 16.69
CA ARG A 129 -5.86 2.79 17.28
C ARG A 129 -5.66 1.42 17.89
N LYS A 130 -6.72 0.86 18.46
CA LYS A 130 -6.75 -0.49 19.03
C LYS A 130 -7.84 -1.34 18.37
N SER A 131 -7.68 -2.66 18.48
CA SER A 131 -8.64 -3.61 17.93
C SER A 131 -9.99 -3.62 18.68
N ASP A 132 -10.04 -3.19 19.92
CA ASP A 132 -11.26 -3.18 20.74
C ASP A 132 -12.01 -1.85 20.75
N ASP A 133 -11.41 -0.79 20.20
CA ASP A 133 -12.01 0.54 20.03
C ASP A 133 -13.38 0.45 19.34
N LYS A 134 -14.36 1.18 19.88
CA LYS A 134 -15.74 1.21 19.36
C LYS A 134 -15.99 2.35 18.36
N THR A 135 -15.21 3.42 18.47
CA THR A 135 -15.35 4.61 17.63
C THR A 135 -14.11 4.75 16.76
N PRO A 136 -14.26 4.80 15.42
CA PRO A 136 -13.12 5.03 14.55
C PRO A 136 -12.59 6.46 14.72
N PHE A 137 -11.27 6.62 14.71
CA PHE A 137 -10.66 7.96 14.70
C PHE A 137 -10.57 8.53 13.28
N LEU A 138 -10.69 7.67 12.26
CA LEU A 138 -10.62 8.04 10.86
C LEU A 138 -11.52 7.12 10.04
N ARG A 139 -12.14 7.67 9.01
CA ARG A 139 -12.96 6.95 8.02
C ARG A 139 -12.52 7.42 6.63
N GLY A 140 -12.76 6.61 5.61
CA GLY A 140 -12.47 7.01 4.23
C GLY A 140 -12.89 5.97 3.22
N ILE A 141 -12.53 6.22 1.97
CA ILE A 141 -12.70 5.26 0.88
C ILE A 141 -11.33 5.00 0.24
N ASN A 142 -10.98 3.73 0.17
CA ASN A 142 -9.92 3.22 -0.68
C ASN A 142 -10.52 2.85 -2.04
N SER A 143 -9.98 3.42 -3.12
CA SER A 143 -10.19 3.04 -4.51
C SER A 143 -9.08 2.10 -4.93
N PHE A 144 -9.34 0.80 -4.85
CA PHE A 144 -8.41 -0.22 -5.32
C PHE A 144 -8.55 -0.44 -6.82
N GLN A 145 -7.41 -0.61 -7.48
CA GLN A 145 -7.32 -1.21 -8.80
C GLN A 145 -6.50 -2.50 -8.68
N LEU A 146 -7.07 -3.61 -9.14
CA LEU A 146 -6.46 -4.93 -9.03
C LEU A 146 -6.36 -5.61 -10.39
N LEU A 147 -5.37 -6.48 -10.52
CA LEU A 147 -5.09 -7.29 -11.70
C LEU A 147 -5.07 -8.76 -11.31
N ASN A 148 -5.73 -9.61 -12.09
CA ASN A 148 -5.51 -11.04 -12.10
C ASN A 148 -4.62 -11.42 -13.29
N ASP A 149 -3.44 -11.98 -13.05
CA ASP A 149 -2.49 -12.33 -14.11
C ASP A 149 -2.75 -13.72 -14.75
N GLY A 150 -3.87 -14.35 -14.39
CA GLY A 150 -4.22 -15.72 -14.76
C GLY A 150 -3.74 -16.78 -13.75
N LYS A 151 -2.93 -16.39 -12.75
CA LYS A 151 -2.45 -17.28 -11.67
C LYS A 151 -2.89 -16.79 -10.30
N ARG A 152 -2.88 -15.47 -10.08
CA ARG A 152 -3.19 -14.83 -8.81
C ARG A 152 -3.65 -13.38 -8.99
N TRP A 153 -4.18 -12.82 -7.92
CA TRP A 153 -4.48 -11.39 -7.84
C TRP A 153 -3.26 -10.57 -7.39
N TRP A 154 -3.23 -9.33 -7.84
CA TRP A 154 -2.24 -8.30 -7.54
C TRP A 154 -2.92 -6.97 -7.26
N VAL A 155 -2.38 -6.21 -6.31
CA VAL A 155 -2.75 -4.80 -6.12
C VAL A 155 -1.92 -3.93 -7.08
N VAL A 156 -2.59 -3.17 -7.94
CA VAL A 156 -1.95 -2.24 -8.88
C VAL A 156 -1.97 -0.81 -8.33
N THR A 157 -3.08 -0.39 -7.73
CA THR A 157 -3.16 0.93 -7.10
C THR A 157 -4.09 0.89 -5.90
N ILE A 158 -3.71 1.58 -4.83
CA ILE A 158 -4.60 1.98 -3.75
C ILE A 158 -4.60 3.49 -3.73
N TYR A 159 -5.68 4.10 -4.21
CA TYR A 159 -5.89 5.55 -4.18
C TYR A 159 -6.94 5.85 -3.13
N TRP A 160 -6.71 6.76 -2.20
CA TRP A 160 -7.69 6.97 -1.13
C TRP A 160 -7.88 8.42 -0.73
N GLN A 161 -9.05 8.67 -0.16
CA GLN A 161 -9.42 9.94 0.44
C GLN A 161 -10.10 9.68 1.78
N ALA A 162 -9.60 10.35 2.82
CA ALA A 162 -10.22 10.36 4.12
C ALA A 162 -11.50 11.22 4.11
N GLU A 163 -12.47 10.82 4.92
CA GLU A 163 -13.66 11.62 5.22
C GLU A 163 -13.26 12.91 5.96
N THR A 164 -13.93 14.01 5.62
CA THR A 164 -13.84 15.27 6.38
C THR A 164 -15.24 15.83 6.64
N PRO A 165 -15.40 16.79 7.56
CA PRO A 165 -16.69 17.46 7.76
C PRO A 165 -17.26 18.09 6.48
N ASP A 166 -16.38 18.65 5.64
CA ASP A 166 -16.76 19.28 4.35
C ASP A 166 -17.01 18.27 3.23
N ASN A 167 -16.54 17.03 3.39
CA ASN A 167 -16.68 15.96 2.41
C ASN A 167 -17.01 14.63 3.12
N PRO A 168 -18.26 14.48 3.61
CA PRO A 168 -18.71 13.27 4.28
C PRO A 168 -18.81 12.11 3.28
N ILE A 169 -18.64 10.88 3.75
CA ILE A 169 -18.81 9.68 2.90
C ILE A 169 -20.26 9.59 2.45
N PRO A 170 -20.54 9.56 1.13
CA PRO A 170 -21.90 9.41 0.63
C PRO A 170 -22.58 8.14 1.15
N LYS A 171 -23.85 8.24 1.55
CA LYS A 171 -24.63 7.10 2.13
C LYS A 171 -24.59 5.83 1.27
N LYS A 172 -24.50 5.96 -0.06
CA LYS A 172 -24.43 4.83 -1.00
C LYS A 172 -23.19 3.94 -0.80
N TYR A 173 -22.13 4.45 -0.19
CA TYR A 173 -20.90 3.70 0.09
C TYR A 173 -20.84 3.13 1.52
N LEU A 174 -21.86 3.36 2.35
CA LEU A 174 -21.90 2.86 3.73
C LEU A 174 -22.57 1.49 3.87
N LYS A 175 -23.02 0.90 2.77
CA LYS A 175 -23.69 -0.41 2.74
C LYS A 175 -23.16 -1.22 1.58
N THR A 176 -22.84 -2.48 1.82
CA THR A 176 -22.59 -3.43 0.75
C THR A 176 -23.91 -3.67 0.00
N LYS A 177 -23.87 -3.65 -1.33
CA LYS A 177 -25.01 -4.17 -2.11
C LYS A 177 -25.01 -5.68 -1.89
N ASN A 178 -26.04 -6.19 -1.21
CA ASN A 178 -26.31 -7.63 -1.13
C ASN A 178 -26.52 -8.21 -2.53
#